data_AF-A0A7Y1W220-F1
#
_entry.id   AF-A0A7Y1W220-F1
#
_cell.length_a   1.000
_cell.length_b   1.000
_cell.length_c   1.000
_cell.angle_alpha   90.00
_cell.angle_beta   90.00
_cell.angle_gamma   90.00
#
_symmetry.space_group_name_H-M   'P 1'
#
loop_
_entity.id
_entity.type
_entity.pdbx_description
1 polymer ?
#
loop_
_entity_poly.entity_id
_entity_poly.type
_entity_poly.pdbx_seq_one_letter_code
_entity_poly.pdbx_strand_id
1 'polypeptide(L)'
;GMVSWFVKEALLNIARDTGHPHEPPQSRKDWAKLMQKLGVKGIHIAERDTQAPAYPKPAGVFVNTWSVEGFLSEGFQPAELGWGTHEKWMPENAGTHAEGCQAAIYINHPGALTRVHTWCPTPGPQYGFLVTHNEAISIADYYTVGSGSTPEYRPTCHYAYHPADMAVLSLHECFGASQPQAQHKILDENEIIEGIDELGVLLFGHAKNAYWYGSRLSMKETRELAPFQNATGLQVTSAVLAGMVWALENPEAGIVETDEMDHARCLEVQKPYLGPVEGHYTDWTPISARWDRFNEDIDESDPWQFRNILAS
;
A
#
# COMPACT_ATOMS: atom_id res chain seq x y z
N GLY A 1 -7.74 3.23 -4.41
CA GLY A 1 -7.24 3.52 -5.78
C GLY A 1 -7.07 2.24 -6.60
N MET A 2 -6.14 2.22 -7.57
CA MET A 2 -5.78 1.01 -8.36
C MET A 2 -5.51 -0.22 -7.48
N VAL A 3 -4.91 0.00 -6.31
CA VAL A 3 -4.59 -1.05 -5.34
C VAL A 3 -5.81 -1.85 -4.86
N SER A 4 -7.01 -1.24 -4.79
CA SER A 4 -8.25 -1.96 -4.48
C SER A 4 -8.57 -3.02 -5.54
N TRP A 5 -8.30 -2.71 -6.81
CA TRP A 5 -8.47 -3.64 -7.93
C TRP A 5 -7.42 -4.75 -7.89
N PHE A 6 -6.19 -4.42 -7.50
CA PHE A 6 -5.13 -5.40 -7.27
C PHE A 6 -5.45 -6.36 -6.12
N VAL A 7 -6.08 -5.91 -5.03
CA VAL A 7 -6.52 -6.82 -3.95
C VAL A 7 -7.48 -7.88 -4.51
N LYS A 8 -8.47 -7.48 -5.31
CA LYS A 8 -9.42 -8.42 -5.92
C LYS A 8 -8.72 -9.44 -6.81
N GLU A 9 -7.85 -9.00 -7.73
CA GLU A 9 -7.05 -9.92 -8.57
C GLU A 9 -6.16 -10.84 -7.74
N ALA A 10 -5.51 -10.31 -6.69
CA ALA A 10 -4.65 -11.08 -5.82
C ALA A 10 -5.42 -12.19 -5.08
N LEU A 11 -6.63 -11.91 -4.59
CA LEU A 11 -7.48 -12.92 -3.96
C LEU A 11 -7.88 -14.03 -4.93
N LEU A 12 -8.25 -13.68 -6.17
CA LEU A 12 -8.58 -14.67 -7.19
C LEU A 12 -7.38 -15.58 -7.50
N ASN A 13 -6.19 -14.98 -7.61
CA ASN A 13 -4.93 -15.71 -7.81
C ASN A 13 -4.61 -16.65 -6.63
N ILE A 14 -4.65 -16.14 -5.40
CA ILE A 14 -4.42 -16.95 -4.20
C ILE A 14 -5.43 -18.09 -4.12
N ALA A 15 -6.72 -17.83 -4.35
CA ALA A 15 -7.75 -18.87 -4.31
C ALA A 15 -7.50 -19.99 -5.33
N ARG A 16 -7.14 -19.63 -6.57
CA ARG A 16 -6.73 -20.59 -7.60
C ARG A 16 -5.52 -21.41 -7.13
N ASP A 17 -4.47 -20.74 -6.67
CA ASP A 17 -3.18 -21.36 -6.38
C ASP A 17 -3.16 -22.17 -5.07
N THR A 18 -4.16 -21.98 -4.21
CA THR A 18 -4.37 -22.73 -2.95
C THR A 18 -5.47 -23.79 -3.07
N GLY A 19 -6.07 -23.96 -4.25
CA GLY A 19 -7.08 -25.00 -4.48
C GLY A 19 -8.42 -24.70 -3.80
N HIS A 20 -8.78 -23.43 -3.66
CA HIS A 20 -10.08 -22.98 -3.15
C HIS A 20 -11.02 -22.60 -4.30
N PRO A 21 -11.80 -23.56 -4.85
CA PRO A 21 -12.79 -23.24 -5.86
C PRO A 21 -13.82 -22.28 -5.28
N HIS A 22 -14.19 -21.29 -6.08
CA HIS A 22 -15.18 -20.28 -5.77
C HIS A 22 -15.85 -19.83 -7.07
N GLU A 23 -17.11 -19.45 -6.97
CA GLU A 23 -17.72 -18.63 -8.01
C GLU A 23 -17.16 -17.21 -7.91
N PRO A 24 -17.01 -16.47 -9.03
CA PRO A 24 -16.56 -15.08 -8.99
C PRO A 24 -17.40 -14.27 -7.99
N PRO A 25 -16.78 -13.61 -6.99
CA PRO A 25 -17.54 -12.88 -5.98
C PRO A 25 -18.32 -11.71 -6.61
N GLN A 26 -19.61 -11.62 -6.31
CA GLN A 26 -20.51 -10.64 -6.95
C GLN A 26 -20.89 -9.47 -6.03
N SER A 27 -20.56 -9.55 -4.75
CA SER A 27 -20.89 -8.53 -3.75
C SER A 27 -19.75 -8.30 -2.78
N ARG A 28 -19.77 -7.16 -2.07
CA ARG A 28 -18.86 -6.86 -0.95
C ARG A 28 -18.79 -8.02 0.06
N LYS A 29 -19.94 -8.61 0.39
CA LYS A 29 -20.03 -9.75 1.32
C LYS A 29 -19.32 -11.00 0.78
N ASP A 30 -19.42 -11.27 -0.51
CA ASP A 30 -18.77 -12.43 -1.13
C ASP A 30 -17.25 -12.24 -1.16
N TRP A 31 -16.79 -11.02 -1.46
CA TRP A 31 -15.38 -10.66 -1.41
C TRP A 31 -14.79 -10.78 0.00
N ALA A 32 -15.46 -10.23 1.00
CA ALA A 32 -15.07 -10.35 2.42
C ALA A 32 -14.97 -11.83 2.86
N LYS A 33 -15.97 -12.64 2.51
CA LYS A 33 -15.98 -14.09 2.81
C LYS A 33 -14.90 -14.86 2.07
N LEU A 34 -14.61 -14.51 0.82
CA LEU A 34 -13.50 -15.12 0.08
C LEU A 34 -12.19 -14.86 0.81
N MET A 35 -11.92 -13.59 1.15
CA MET A 35 -10.69 -13.21 1.86
C MET A 35 -10.57 -13.92 3.23
N GLN A 36 -11.66 -13.96 4.00
CA GLN A 36 -11.75 -14.70 5.26
C GLN A 36 -11.42 -16.19 5.07
N LYS A 37 -12.02 -16.83 4.06
CA LYS A 37 -11.84 -18.26 3.77
C LYS A 37 -10.40 -18.59 3.36
N LEU A 38 -9.73 -17.68 2.65
CA LEU A 38 -8.33 -17.82 2.26
C LEU A 38 -7.36 -17.62 3.44
N GLY A 39 -7.85 -17.16 4.59
CA GLY A 39 -7.05 -16.91 5.79
C GLY A 39 -6.08 -15.75 5.64
N VAL A 40 -6.39 -14.77 4.77
CA VAL A 40 -5.59 -13.54 4.68
C VAL A 40 -5.74 -12.80 6.01
N LYS A 41 -4.62 -12.50 6.66
CA LYS A 41 -4.59 -11.76 7.93
C LYS A 41 -4.48 -10.26 7.70
N GLY A 42 -3.77 -9.88 6.66
CA GLY A 42 -3.65 -8.48 6.31
C GLY A 42 -3.02 -8.23 4.96
N ILE A 43 -2.88 -6.94 4.68
CA ILE A 43 -2.49 -6.38 3.38
C ILE A 43 -1.57 -5.21 3.67
N HIS A 44 -0.37 -5.22 3.11
CA HIS A 44 0.35 -3.96 2.91
C HIS A 44 0.03 -3.43 1.52
N ILE A 45 -0.21 -2.12 1.42
CA ILE A 45 0.11 -1.43 0.17
C ILE A 45 1.63 -1.34 0.15
N ALA A 46 2.27 -2.21 -0.62
CA ALA A 46 3.71 -2.41 -0.59
C ALA A 46 4.30 -1.74 -1.82
N GLU A 47 4.90 -0.57 -1.60
CA GLU A 47 5.47 0.26 -2.65
C GLU A 47 6.98 0.44 -2.47
N ARG A 48 7.70 0.35 -3.58
CA ARG A 48 9.10 0.74 -3.68
C ARG A 48 9.31 1.60 -4.93
N ASP A 49 9.56 2.87 -4.71
CA ASP A 49 10.01 3.79 -5.75
C ASP A 49 11.55 3.80 -5.80
N THR A 50 12.11 3.61 -6.99
CA THR A 50 13.55 3.60 -7.27
C THR A 50 13.97 4.66 -8.29
N GLN A 51 13.06 5.56 -8.65
CA GLN A 51 13.32 6.62 -9.62
C GLN A 51 14.43 7.54 -9.13
N ALA A 52 15.51 7.64 -9.92
CA ALA A 52 16.71 8.36 -9.54
C ALA A 52 17.16 9.35 -10.63
N PRO A 53 17.47 10.61 -10.28
CA PRO A 53 18.11 11.54 -11.20
C PRO A 53 19.64 11.37 -11.22
N ALA A 54 20.31 11.99 -12.18
CA ALA A 54 21.78 11.94 -12.32
C ALA A 54 22.57 12.81 -11.32
N TYR A 55 21.88 13.47 -10.37
CA TYR A 55 22.47 14.42 -9.43
C TYR A 55 22.06 14.10 -7.99
N PRO A 56 22.88 14.43 -6.98
CA PRO A 56 22.54 14.19 -5.58
C PRO A 56 21.41 15.12 -5.11
N LYS A 57 20.69 14.71 -4.06
CA LYS A 57 19.69 15.56 -3.41
C LYS A 57 20.30 16.93 -3.02
N PRO A 58 19.72 18.06 -3.46
CA PRO A 58 20.13 19.37 -2.96
C PRO A 58 19.79 19.53 -1.47
N ALA A 59 20.70 20.12 -0.70
CA ALA A 59 20.44 20.49 0.69
C ALA A 59 19.37 21.59 0.77
N GLY A 60 18.47 21.52 1.75
CA GLY A 60 17.39 22.49 1.92
C GLY A 60 16.28 22.42 0.86
N VAL A 61 16.21 21.32 0.09
CA VAL A 61 15.15 21.05 -0.89
C VAL A 61 14.47 19.72 -0.58
N PHE A 62 13.15 19.74 -0.45
CA PHE A 62 12.36 18.51 -0.44
C PHE A 62 12.17 18.03 -1.88
N VAL A 63 12.63 16.83 -2.20
CA VAL A 63 12.56 16.24 -3.54
C VAL A 63 11.68 15.01 -3.47
N ASN A 64 10.70 14.89 -4.35
CA ASN A 64 9.84 13.71 -4.46
C ASN A 64 9.51 13.41 -5.94
N THR A 65 8.90 12.27 -6.21
CA THR A 65 8.39 11.90 -7.54
C THR A 65 6.95 12.36 -7.78
N TRP A 66 6.25 12.78 -6.72
CA TRP A 66 4.91 13.35 -6.80
C TRP A 66 4.76 14.49 -5.78
N SER A 67 3.54 14.99 -5.58
CA SER A 67 3.25 16.18 -4.76
C SER A 67 4.00 16.20 -3.42
N VAL A 68 4.95 17.13 -3.28
CA VAL A 68 5.70 17.33 -2.03
C VAL A 68 4.77 17.80 -0.91
N GLU A 69 3.88 18.74 -1.20
CA GLU A 69 2.93 19.25 -0.21
C GLU A 69 1.92 18.18 0.22
N GLY A 70 1.46 17.36 -0.73
CA GLY A 70 0.61 16.21 -0.44
C GLY A 70 1.32 15.25 0.51
N PHE A 71 2.53 14.81 0.14
CA PHE A 71 3.32 13.86 0.93
C PHE A 71 3.69 14.39 2.32
N LEU A 72 4.02 15.68 2.44
CA LEU A 72 4.22 16.31 3.74
C LEU A 72 2.92 16.33 4.55
N SER A 73 1.79 16.67 3.93
CA SER A 73 0.53 16.76 4.66
C SER A 73 0.11 15.42 5.25
N GLU A 74 0.13 14.34 4.45
CA GLU A 74 -0.18 12.99 4.92
C GLU A 74 0.91 12.42 5.84
N GLY A 75 2.18 12.73 5.57
CA GLY A 75 3.30 12.23 6.35
C GLY A 75 3.33 12.77 7.78
N PHE A 76 2.79 13.97 8.00
CA PHE A 76 2.63 14.60 9.32
C PHE A 76 1.34 14.22 10.02
N GLN A 77 0.37 13.62 9.33
CA GLN A 77 -0.80 13.03 9.98
C GLN A 77 -0.39 11.80 10.82
N PRO A 78 -1.22 11.39 11.78
CA PRO A 78 -1.02 10.16 12.53
C PRO A 78 -0.79 8.97 11.60
N ALA A 79 0.12 8.07 11.97
CA ALA A 79 0.16 6.74 11.37
C ALA A 79 -1.22 6.08 11.54
N GLU A 80 -1.79 5.56 10.47
CA GLU A 80 -3.17 5.08 10.45
C GLU A 80 -3.29 3.79 9.65
N LEU A 81 -4.09 2.86 10.16
CA LEU A 81 -4.22 1.52 9.58
C LEU A 81 -5.59 0.93 9.86
N GLY A 82 -6.09 0.18 8.88
CA GLY A 82 -7.15 -0.79 9.08
C GLY A 82 -6.70 -1.87 10.05
N TRP A 83 -7.52 -2.21 11.03
CA TRP A 83 -7.14 -3.06 12.15
C TRP A 83 -7.76 -4.45 12.06
N GLY A 84 -6.92 -5.46 11.83
CA GLY A 84 -7.35 -6.83 11.61
C GLY A 84 -7.83 -7.54 12.86
N THR A 85 -8.79 -8.45 12.70
CA THR A 85 -9.31 -9.27 13.80
C THR A 85 -8.30 -10.27 14.36
N HIS A 86 -7.19 -10.53 13.65
CA HIS A 86 -6.13 -11.42 14.13
C HIS A 86 -5.15 -10.74 15.08
N GLU A 87 -5.13 -9.40 15.13
CA GLU A 87 -4.17 -8.65 15.91
C GLU A 87 -4.43 -8.79 17.42
N LYS A 88 -3.40 -9.12 18.19
CA LYS A 88 -3.48 -9.34 19.65
C LYS A 88 -2.78 -8.27 20.46
N TRP A 89 -2.05 -7.39 19.79
CA TRP A 89 -1.29 -6.33 20.42
C TRP A 89 -1.41 -5.04 19.63
N MET A 90 -1.47 -3.93 20.35
CA MET A 90 -1.52 -2.58 19.81
C MET A 90 -0.52 -1.70 20.58
N PRO A 91 0.16 -0.74 19.93
CA PRO A 91 1.05 0.20 20.62
C PRO A 91 0.33 1.00 21.73
N GLU A 92 1.05 1.34 22.80
CA GLU A 92 0.47 2.10 23.93
C GLU A 92 -0.05 3.48 23.53
N ASN A 93 0.55 4.10 22.51
CA ASN A 93 0.16 5.41 21.98
C ASN A 93 -0.86 5.32 20.84
N ALA A 94 -1.51 4.18 20.63
CA ALA A 94 -2.56 4.03 19.63
C ALA A 94 -3.95 4.30 20.20
N GLY A 95 -4.87 4.75 19.33
CA GLY A 95 -6.26 5.02 19.64
C GLY A 95 -7.21 4.43 18.61
N THR A 96 -8.48 4.30 19.01
CA THR A 96 -9.58 3.75 18.20
C THR A 96 -10.69 4.78 17.99
N HIS A 97 -11.61 4.51 17.07
CA HIS A 97 -12.76 5.39 16.80
C HIS A 97 -14.06 4.84 17.42
N ALA A 98 -14.78 5.70 18.15
CA ALA A 98 -16.06 5.36 18.76
C ALA A 98 -17.22 5.29 17.73
N GLU A 99 -17.07 6.00 16.61
CA GLU A 99 -18.07 6.13 15.55
C GLU A 99 -17.44 5.83 14.17
N GLY A 100 -18.24 5.89 13.10
CA GLY A 100 -17.83 5.54 11.74
C GLY A 100 -17.89 4.03 11.46
N CYS A 101 -17.12 3.56 10.49
CA CYS A 101 -17.04 2.12 10.16
C CYS A 101 -16.30 1.29 11.22
N GLN A 102 -15.56 1.95 12.13
CA GLN A 102 -14.77 1.33 13.20
C GLN A 102 -13.75 0.29 12.68
N ALA A 103 -13.26 0.49 11.46
CA ALA A 103 -12.27 -0.37 10.81
C ALA A 103 -10.81 0.01 11.13
N ALA A 104 -10.58 1.17 11.73
CA ALA A 104 -9.25 1.76 11.87
C ALA A 104 -8.77 1.87 13.33
N ILE A 105 -7.44 1.87 13.48
CA ILE A 105 -6.74 2.52 14.59
C ILE A 105 -5.81 3.60 14.05
N TYR A 106 -5.42 4.53 14.90
CA TYR A 106 -4.33 5.48 14.64
C TYR A 106 -3.26 5.35 15.72
N ILE A 107 -2.03 5.69 15.39
CA ILE A 107 -0.90 5.80 16.32
C ILE A 107 -0.60 7.29 16.47
N ASN A 108 -0.51 7.79 17.71
CA ASN A 108 -0.21 9.20 17.99
C ASN A 108 1.28 9.51 17.73
N HIS A 109 1.69 9.38 16.48
CA HIS A 109 3.03 9.60 15.95
C HIS A 109 2.92 9.80 14.42
N PRO A 110 3.71 10.71 13.79
CA PRO A 110 3.62 10.96 12.36
C PRO A 110 3.84 9.70 11.51
N GLY A 111 3.03 9.52 10.48
CA GLY A 111 3.11 8.37 9.58
C GLY A 111 4.47 8.24 8.88
N ALA A 112 5.01 9.36 8.40
CA ALA A 112 6.31 9.39 7.73
C ALA A 112 7.52 9.28 8.68
N LEU A 113 7.30 9.16 9.99
CA LEU A 113 8.30 8.77 10.99
C LEU A 113 8.08 7.36 11.54
N THR A 114 6.96 6.74 11.22
CA THR A 114 6.60 5.40 11.69
C THR A 114 7.03 4.39 10.65
N ARG A 115 7.94 3.49 11.00
CA ARG A 115 8.49 2.50 10.08
C ARG A 115 7.85 1.14 10.29
N VAL A 116 7.68 0.40 9.22
CA VAL A 116 7.17 -0.98 9.21
C VAL A 116 8.08 -1.87 8.37
N HIS A 117 8.23 -3.12 8.78
CA HIS A 117 8.85 -4.16 7.97
C HIS A 117 7.88 -4.59 6.87
N THR A 118 8.33 -4.55 5.63
CA THR A 118 7.54 -4.97 4.46
C THR A 118 8.43 -5.63 3.41
N TRP A 119 7.85 -6.00 2.28
CA TRP A 119 8.52 -6.69 1.19
C TRP A 119 7.95 -6.28 -0.17
N CYS A 120 8.83 -6.04 -1.14
CA CYS A 120 8.49 -5.89 -2.55
C CYS A 120 9.38 -6.82 -3.40
N PRO A 121 8.96 -7.22 -4.62
CA PRO A 121 9.73 -8.15 -5.45
C PRO A 121 11.15 -7.71 -5.79
N THR A 122 11.37 -6.41 -6.05
CA THR A 122 12.68 -5.91 -6.48
C THR A 122 13.72 -5.87 -5.34
N PRO A 123 13.46 -5.23 -4.19
CA PRO A 123 14.43 -5.19 -3.08
C PRO A 123 14.37 -6.42 -2.18
N GLY A 124 13.27 -7.18 -2.22
CA GLY A 124 12.93 -8.13 -1.17
C GLY A 124 12.53 -7.40 0.14
N PRO A 125 13.06 -7.79 1.31
CA PRO A 125 12.75 -7.14 2.58
C PRO A 125 13.17 -5.67 2.59
N GLN A 126 12.30 -4.78 3.08
CA GLN A 126 12.60 -3.36 3.24
C GLN A 126 11.84 -2.75 4.42
N TYR A 127 12.23 -1.53 4.79
CA TYR A 127 11.36 -0.66 5.57
C TYR A 127 10.43 0.11 4.65
N GLY A 128 9.19 0.27 5.08
CA GLY A 128 8.27 1.27 4.56
C GLY A 128 7.85 2.25 5.66
N PHE A 129 7.40 3.43 5.27
CA PHE A 129 6.73 4.37 6.16
C PHE A 129 5.23 4.05 6.24
N LEU A 130 4.67 4.11 7.45
CA LEU A 130 3.25 3.88 7.74
C LEU A 130 2.49 5.20 7.59
N VAL A 131 2.48 5.73 6.38
CA VAL A 131 1.76 6.95 6.02
C VAL A 131 0.27 6.63 5.92
N THR A 132 -0.59 7.52 6.45
CA THR A 132 -2.04 7.33 6.34
C THR A 132 -2.48 7.39 4.87
N HIS A 133 -3.47 6.59 4.52
CA HIS A 133 -4.05 6.58 3.20
C HIS A 133 -5.50 6.06 3.27
N ASN A 134 -6.39 6.55 2.39
CA ASN A 134 -7.81 6.18 2.41
C ASN A 134 -8.02 4.66 2.32
N GLU A 135 -7.28 3.98 1.44
CA GLU A 135 -7.42 2.54 1.22
C GLU A 135 -6.96 1.68 2.40
N ALA A 136 -6.16 2.23 3.32
CA ALA A 136 -5.85 1.52 4.57
C ALA A 136 -7.16 1.22 5.34
N ILE A 137 -8.13 2.13 5.23
CA ILE A 137 -9.42 2.05 5.93
C ILE A 137 -10.50 1.47 5.02
N SER A 138 -10.61 1.94 3.77
CA SER A 138 -11.66 1.48 2.84
C SER A 138 -11.53 -0.01 2.55
N ILE A 139 -10.31 -0.54 2.33
CA ILE A 139 -10.10 -1.97 2.09
C ILE A 139 -10.44 -2.77 3.35
N ALA A 140 -9.96 -2.36 4.53
CA ALA A 140 -10.27 -3.07 5.77
C ALA A 140 -11.78 -3.09 6.04
N ASP A 141 -12.48 -1.98 5.83
CA ASP A 141 -13.94 -1.94 5.91
C ASP A 141 -14.59 -2.84 4.86
N TYR A 142 -14.22 -2.71 3.59
CA TYR A 142 -14.81 -3.44 2.47
C TYR A 142 -14.77 -4.96 2.69
N TYR A 143 -13.64 -5.48 3.18
CA TYR A 143 -13.44 -6.91 3.43
C TYR A 143 -13.84 -7.36 4.85
N THR A 144 -14.57 -6.53 5.62
CA THR A 144 -15.11 -6.92 6.92
C THR A 144 -16.28 -7.90 6.78
N VAL A 145 -16.25 -9.00 7.55
CA VAL A 145 -17.41 -9.88 7.79
C VAL A 145 -17.93 -9.61 9.20
N GLY A 146 -19.18 -9.17 9.32
CA GLY A 146 -19.76 -8.70 10.58
C GLY A 146 -19.88 -7.18 10.62
N SER A 147 -19.89 -6.58 11.81
CA SER A 147 -20.07 -5.13 11.99
C SER A 147 -19.50 -4.63 13.30
N GLY A 148 -19.23 -3.32 13.37
CA GLY A 148 -18.81 -2.63 14.57
C GLY A 148 -17.32 -2.81 14.89
N SER A 149 -16.97 -2.62 16.17
CA SER A 149 -15.59 -2.71 16.67
C SER A 149 -15.07 -4.13 16.87
N THR A 150 -15.95 -5.14 16.83
CA THR A 150 -15.60 -6.56 17.03
C THR A 150 -16.25 -7.44 15.95
N PRO A 151 -15.89 -7.24 14.67
CA PRO A 151 -16.42 -8.08 13.60
C PRO A 151 -15.89 -9.52 13.69
N GLU A 152 -16.51 -10.43 12.94
CA GLU A 152 -16.07 -11.82 12.84
C GLU A 152 -14.71 -11.93 12.12
N TYR A 153 -14.53 -11.10 11.09
CA TYR A 153 -13.31 -11.04 10.31
C TYR A 153 -13.08 -9.63 9.77
N ARG A 154 -11.82 -9.20 9.80
CA ARG A 154 -11.30 -8.01 9.12
C ARG A 154 -9.80 -8.19 8.89
N PRO A 155 -9.25 -7.81 7.73
CA PRO A 155 -7.80 -7.78 7.52
C PRO A 155 -7.17 -6.54 8.16
N THR A 156 -5.93 -6.66 8.64
CA THR A 156 -5.07 -5.47 8.84
C THR A 156 -4.75 -4.88 7.48
N CYS A 157 -4.83 -3.57 7.30
CA CYS A 157 -4.47 -2.93 6.02
C CYS A 157 -3.78 -1.59 6.24
N HIS A 158 -2.59 -1.40 5.68
CA HIS A 158 -1.90 -0.12 5.77
C HIS A 158 -0.86 0.07 4.67
N TYR A 159 -0.44 1.32 4.52
CA TYR A 159 0.68 1.64 3.64
C TYR A 159 2.00 1.17 4.25
N ALA A 160 2.88 0.63 3.43
CA ALA A 160 4.27 0.38 3.75
C ALA A 160 5.14 0.99 2.63
N TYR A 161 5.24 2.31 2.66
CA TYR A 161 5.78 3.10 1.55
C TYR A 161 7.29 3.30 1.65
N HIS A 162 8.05 2.79 0.69
CA HIS A 162 9.43 3.21 0.48
C HIS A 162 9.49 4.16 -0.73
N PRO A 163 9.49 5.50 -0.51
CA PRO A 163 9.59 6.44 -1.62
C PRO A 163 10.98 6.41 -2.26
N ALA A 164 11.17 7.16 -3.35
CA ALA A 164 12.48 7.32 -3.98
C ALA A 164 13.52 7.78 -2.95
N ASP A 165 14.78 7.36 -3.14
CA ASP A 165 15.87 7.65 -2.20
C ASP A 165 16.00 9.16 -1.88
N MET A 166 15.70 10.03 -2.85
CA MET A 166 15.71 11.47 -2.64
C MET A 166 14.61 11.92 -1.66
N ALA A 167 13.43 11.31 -1.69
CA ALA A 167 12.36 11.60 -0.75
C ALA A 167 12.65 11.02 0.64
N VAL A 168 13.29 9.85 0.74
CA VAL A 168 13.80 9.31 2.02
C VAL A 168 14.75 10.30 2.70
N LEU A 169 15.71 10.83 1.94
CA LEU A 169 16.64 11.85 2.43
C LEU A 169 15.92 13.17 2.76
N SER A 170 14.88 13.55 2.00
CA SER A 170 14.06 14.72 2.30
C SER A 170 13.27 14.59 3.60
N LEU A 171 12.67 13.43 3.88
CA LEU A 171 12.00 13.17 5.16
C LEU A 171 12.99 13.20 6.31
N HIS A 172 14.17 12.58 6.14
CA HIS A 172 15.22 12.59 7.16
C HIS A 172 15.65 14.02 7.52
N GLU A 173 15.88 14.88 6.52
CA GLU A 173 16.20 16.28 6.74
C GLU A 173 15.03 17.06 7.37
N CYS A 174 13.80 16.87 6.88
CA CYS A 174 12.60 17.55 7.36
C CYS A 174 12.35 17.27 8.84
N PHE A 175 12.29 16.00 9.24
CA PHE A 175 12.03 15.64 10.62
C PHE A 175 13.22 15.90 11.54
N GLY A 176 14.45 15.75 11.05
CA GLY A 176 15.66 16.11 11.79
C GLY A 176 15.73 17.61 12.13
N ALA A 177 15.24 18.47 11.24
CA ALA A 177 15.13 19.91 11.47
C ALA A 177 13.82 20.34 12.16
N SER A 178 12.85 19.42 12.31
CA SER A 178 11.49 19.69 12.80
C SER A 178 10.73 20.77 12.01
N GLN A 179 11.10 21.01 10.75
CA GLN A 179 10.41 21.92 9.83
C GLN A 179 10.59 21.45 8.39
N PRO A 180 9.56 21.62 7.52
CA PRO A 180 9.70 21.35 6.10
C PRO A 180 10.71 22.30 5.45
N GLN A 181 11.40 21.80 4.43
CA GLN A 181 12.31 22.60 3.61
C GLN A 181 11.56 23.70 2.87
N ALA A 182 12.17 24.89 2.73
CA ALA A 182 11.53 26.04 2.08
C ALA A 182 11.37 25.88 0.55
N GLN A 183 12.08 24.93 -0.04
CA GLN A 183 12.04 24.64 -1.48
C GLN A 183 11.53 23.23 -1.71
N HIS A 184 10.58 23.09 -2.63
CA HIS A 184 10.00 21.82 -3.04
C HIS A 184 10.36 21.54 -4.50
N LYS A 185 10.59 20.26 -4.82
CA LYS A 185 10.85 19.80 -6.18
C LYS A 185 10.15 18.47 -6.42
N ILE A 186 9.37 18.41 -7.49
CA ILE A 186 8.88 17.15 -8.06
C ILE A 186 9.84 16.79 -9.20
N LEU A 187 10.34 15.56 -9.23
CA LEU A 187 11.24 15.08 -10.28
C LEU A 187 10.49 14.96 -11.61
N ASP A 188 10.97 15.72 -12.60
CA ASP A 188 10.43 15.67 -13.96
C ASP A 188 10.86 14.39 -14.69
N GLU A 189 10.06 13.96 -15.66
CA GLU A 189 10.33 12.77 -16.47
C GLU A 189 11.69 12.82 -17.18
N ASN A 190 12.20 14.01 -17.47
CA ASN A 190 13.50 14.21 -18.15
C ASN A 190 14.68 14.26 -17.17
N GLU A 191 14.43 14.41 -15.87
CA GLU A 191 15.48 14.46 -14.85
C GLU A 191 15.83 13.09 -14.30
N ILE A 192 14.84 12.19 -14.25
CA ILE A 192 15.01 10.81 -13.80
C ILE A 192 15.76 10.05 -14.88
N ILE A 193 16.84 9.34 -14.57
CA ILE A 193 17.62 8.61 -15.58
C ILE A 193 17.34 7.11 -15.57
N GLU A 194 16.90 6.58 -14.43
CA GLU A 194 16.62 5.17 -14.22
C GLU A 194 15.59 4.97 -13.10
N GLY A 195 15.19 3.72 -12.92
CA GLY A 195 14.27 3.31 -11.85
C GLY A 195 12.87 2.99 -12.33
N ILE A 196 12.13 2.40 -11.40
CA ILE A 196 10.74 1.99 -11.52
C ILE A 196 9.96 2.53 -10.32
N ASP A 197 8.64 2.60 -10.49
CA ASP A 197 7.69 2.63 -9.39
C ASP A 197 7.05 1.24 -9.24
N GLU A 198 7.49 0.49 -8.23
CA GLU A 198 6.96 -0.83 -7.89
C GLU A 198 5.85 -0.71 -6.86
N LEU A 199 4.61 -0.54 -7.34
CA LEU A 199 3.42 -0.37 -6.51
C LEU A 199 2.50 -1.61 -6.63
N GLY A 200 2.27 -2.27 -5.50
CA GLY A 200 1.36 -3.39 -5.41
C GLY A 200 0.78 -3.61 -4.01
N VAL A 201 0.11 -4.75 -3.86
CA VAL A 201 -0.47 -5.19 -2.60
C VAL A 201 0.17 -6.49 -2.16
N LEU A 202 0.68 -6.52 -0.93
CA LEU A 202 1.23 -7.72 -0.28
C LEU A 202 0.17 -8.30 0.65
N LEU A 203 -0.54 -9.32 0.18
CA LEU A 203 -1.49 -10.07 1.00
C LEU A 203 -0.70 -11.11 1.80
N PHE A 204 -0.98 -11.26 3.09
CA PHE A 204 -0.21 -12.15 3.96
C PHE A 204 -1.07 -12.95 4.96
N GLY A 205 -0.48 -14.01 5.51
CA GLY A 205 -1.09 -14.90 6.50
C GLY A 205 -1.87 -16.08 5.92
N HIS A 206 -2.08 -16.10 4.60
CA HIS A 206 -2.74 -17.20 3.90
C HIS A 206 -1.86 -18.45 3.80
N ALA A 207 -2.38 -19.55 3.26
CA ALA A 207 -1.71 -20.86 3.20
C ALA A 207 -0.37 -20.90 2.43
N LYS A 208 -0.04 -19.84 1.68
CA LYS A 208 1.22 -19.67 0.94
C LYS A 208 2.05 -18.49 1.48
N ASN A 209 1.90 -18.21 2.77
CA ASN A 209 2.54 -17.13 3.51
C ASN A 209 2.17 -15.72 3.03
N ALA A 210 2.83 -15.22 1.98
CA ALA A 210 2.59 -13.90 1.44
C ALA A 210 2.68 -13.87 -0.09
N TYR A 211 1.88 -12.99 -0.68
CA TYR A 211 1.75 -12.81 -2.13
C TYR A 211 1.66 -11.32 -2.45
N TRP A 212 2.67 -10.82 -3.18
CA TRP A 212 2.66 -9.47 -3.73
C TRP A 212 2.06 -9.50 -5.14
N TYR A 213 1.16 -8.57 -5.45
CA TYR A 213 0.64 -8.38 -6.80
C TYR A 213 0.56 -6.90 -7.14
N GLY A 214 1.11 -6.50 -8.29
CA GLY A 214 1.16 -5.09 -8.67
C GLY A 214 1.95 -4.77 -9.91
N SER A 215 2.12 -3.47 -10.15
CA SER A 215 2.82 -2.87 -11.28
C SER A 215 4.31 -2.67 -10.96
N ARG A 216 5.16 -2.88 -11.96
CA ARG A 216 6.62 -2.61 -11.89
C ARG A 216 7.03 -1.65 -13.00
N LEU A 217 6.25 -0.58 -13.16
CA LEU A 217 6.34 0.36 -14.28
C LEU A 217 7.69 1.10 -14.26
N SER A 218 8.44 0.97 -15.35
CA SER A 218 9.72 1.65 -15.48
C SER A 218 9.60 3.04 -16.10
N MET A 219 10.51 3.94 -15.73
CA MET A 219 10.62 5.25 -16.38
C MET A 219 10.86 5.18 -17.89
N LYS A 220 11.51 4.10 -18.36
CA LYS A 220 11.70 3.88 -19.78
C LYS A 220 10.37 3.65 -20.48
N GLU A 221 9.57 2.72 -19.97
CA GLU A 221 8.24 2.41 -20.54
C GLU A 221 7.30 3.60 -20.40
N THR A 222 7.31 4.31 -19.27
CA THR A 222 6.48 5.50 -19.06
C THR A 222 6.64 6.51 -20.20
N ARG A 223 7.87 6.84 -20.59
CA ARG A 223 8.15 7.79 -21.69
C ARG A 223 7.67 7.31 -23.04
N GLU A 224 7.66 6.00 -23.27
CA GLU A 224 7.15 5.41 -24.50
C GLU A 224 5.60 5.42 -24.54
N LEU A 225 4.96 5.37 -23.36
CA LEU A 225 3.51 5.24 -23.21
C LEU A 225 2.78 6.58 -23.14
N ALA A 226 3.26 7.54 -22.35
CA ALA A 226 2.58 8.81 -22.13
C ALA A 226 3.57 9.94 -21.76
N PRO A 227 3.42 11.15 -22.34
CA PRO A 227 4.31 12.27 -22.04
C PRO A 227 3.97 12.97 -20.72
N PHE A 228 4.88 13.85 -20.29
CA PHE A 228 4.72 14.83 -19.21
C PHE A 228 4.54 14.23 -17.81
N GLN A 229 5.03 13.01 -17.59
CA GLN A 229 4.88 12.34 -16.31
C GLN A 229 5.93 11.25 -16.09
N ASN A 230 6.27 11.04 -14.83
CA ASN A 230 7.12 9.94 -14.40
C ASN A 230 6.29 8.68 -14.08
N ALA A 231 6.92 7.59 -13.64
CA ALA A 231 6.24 6.31 -13.44
C ALA A 231 5.13 6.39 -12.39
N THR A 232 5.40 7.09 -11.28
CA THR A 232 4.41 7.39 -10.23
C THR A 232 3.21 8.13 -10.81
N GLY A 233 3.48 9.17 -11.62
CA GLY A 233 2.44 9.94 -12.30
C GLY A 233 1.57 9.09 -13.22
N LEU A 234 2.18 8.24 -14.05
CA LEU A 234 1.42 7.41 -15.01
C LEU A 234 0.55 6.35 -14.33
N GLN A 235 1.00 5.75 -13.22
CA GLN A 235 0.16 4.84 -12.45
C GLN A 235 -1.09 5.56 -11.91
N VAL A 236 -0.96 6.80 -11.44
CA VAL A 236 -2.09 7.60 -10.94
C VAL A 236 -3.01 8.07 -12.06
N THR A 237 -2.47 8.68 -13.12
CA THR A 237 -3.28 9.25 -14.21
C THR A 237 -4.03 8.16 -14.98
N SER A 238 -3.42 6.99 -15.16
CA SER A 238 -4.10 5.83 -15.77
C SER A 238 -5.22 5.27 -14.87
N ALA A 239 -5.06 5.32 -13.54
CA ALA A 239 -6.14 4.94 -12.62
C ALA A 239 -7.32 5.92 -12.73
N VAL A 240 -7.03 7.22 -12.82
CA VAL A 240 -8.05 8.25 -13.05
C VAL A 240 -8.76 8.01 -14.38
N LEU A 241 -8.04 7.71 -15.45
CA LEU A 241 -8.62 7.35 -16.76
C LEU A 241 -9.58 6.16 -16.64
N ALA A 242 -9.14 5.07 -16.01
CA ALA A 242 -9.97 3.89 -15.79
C ALA A 242 -11.24 4.22 -14.97
N GLY A 243 -11.09 5.05 -13.93
CA GLY A 243 -12.23 5.49 -13.13
C GLY A 243 -13.22 6.36 -13.90
N MET A 244 -12.72 7.24 -14.79
CA MET A 244 -13.57 8.05 -15.67
C MET A 244 -14.34 7.19 -16.67
N VAL A 245 -13.69 6.18 -17.27
CA VAL A 245 -14.36 5.22 -18.16
C VAL A 245 -15.47 4.49 -17.40
N TRP A 246 -15.16 3.95 -16.22
CA TRP A 246 -16.15 3.26 -15.40
C TRP A 246 -17.33 4.16 -15.02
N ALA A 247 -17.08 5.43 -14.66
CA ALA A 247 -18.12 6.38 -14.30
C ALA A 247 -19.04 6.71 -15.49
N LEU A 248 -18.51 6.79 -16.71
CA LEU A 248 -19.31 6.98 -17.92
C LEU A 248 -20.15 5.74 -18.28
N GLU A 249 -19.62 4.55 -17.98
CA GLU A 249 -20.34 3.27 -18.17
C GLU A 249 -21.37 3.02 -17.06
N ASN A 250 -21.22 3.63 -15.89
CA ASN A 250 -22.06 3.45 -14.70
C ASN A 250 -22.51 4.80 -14.08
N PRO A 251 -23.20 5.67 -14.85
CA PRO A 251 -23.44 7.08 -14.46
C PRO A 251 -24.40 7.27 -13.29
N GLU A 252 -25.16 6.23 -12.93
CA GLU A 252 -26.19 6.27 -11.87
C GLU A 252 -25.75 5.56 -10.57
N ALA A 253 -24.46 5.21 -10.43
CA ALA A 253 -23.94 4.46 -9.29
C ALA A 253 -23.85 5.26 -7.97
N GLY A 254 -24.05 6.57 -8.01
CA GLY A 254 -23.93 7.45 -6.83
C GLY A 254 -22.48 7.70 -6.41
N ILE A 255 -22.26 7.90 -5.11
CA ILE A 255 -20.90 8.01 -4.54
C ILE A 255 -20.40 6.59 -4.29
N VAL A 256 -19.26 6.26 -4.92
CA VAL A 256 -18.59 4.96 -4.77
C VAL A 256 -17.11 5.18 -4.49
N GLU A 257 -16.50 4.24 -3.77
CA GLU A 257 -15.04 4.14 -3.67
C GLU A 257 -14.51 3.13 -4.71
N THR A 258 -13.19 3.00 -4.83
CA THR A 258 -12.59 2.08 -5.79
C THR A 258 -12.87 0.61 -5.49
N ASP A 259 -13.25 0.31 -4.25
CA ASP A 259 -13.58 -1.03 -3.78
C ASP A 259 -14.93 -1.52 -4.33
N GLU A 260 -15.90 -0.65 -4.59
CA GLU A 260 -17.18 -1.00 -5.23
C GLU A 260 -17.09 -1.15 -6.75
N MET A 261 -16.09 -0.55 -7.38
CA MET A 261 -15.95 -0.56 -8.84
C MET A 261 -15.63 -1.96 -9.38
N ASP A 262 -15.98 -2.20 -10.65
CA ASP A 262 -15.59 -3.42 -11.36
C ASP A 262 -14.10 -3.39 -11.66
N HIS A 263 -13.34 -4.11 -10.83
CA HIS A 263 -11.89 -4.22 -10.96
C HIS A 263 -11.43 -4.76 -12.31
N ALA A 264 -12.15 -5.71 -12.91
CA ALA A 264 -11.74 -6.34 -14.15
C ALA A 264 -11.83 -5.32 -15.28
N ARG A 265 -12.93 -4.56 -15.32
CA ARG A 265 -13.11 -3.48 -16.30
C ARG A 265 -12.12 -2.34 -16.08
N CYS A 266 -11.90 -1.91 -14.85
CA CYS A 266 -10.96 -0.83 -14.55
C CYS A 266 -9.52 -1.24 -14.90
N LEU A 267 -9.10 -2.46 -14.56
CA LEU A 267 -7.78 -2.98 -14.91
C LEU A 267 -7.64 -3.26 -16.41
N GLU A 268 -8.70 -3.63 -17.13
CA GLU A 268 -8.67 -3.73 -18.60
C GLU A 268 -8.25 -2.39 -19.23
N VAL A 269 -8.80 -1.28 -18.74
CA VAL A 269 -8.45 0.07 -19.21
C VAL A 269 -7.06 0.48 -18.74
N GLN A 270 -6.69 0.15 -17.50
CA GLN A 270 -5.47 0.65 -16.89
C GLN A 270 -4.20 -0.14 -17.27
N LYS A 271 -4.29 -1.47 -17.38
CA LYS A 271 -3.14 -2.38 -17.61
C LYS A 271 -2.18 -1.94 -18.73
N PRO A 272 -2.64 -1.37 -19.88
CA PRO A 272 -1.73 -0.85 -20.90
C PRO A 272 -0.73 0.21 -20.44
N TYR A 273 -0.98 0.85 -19.29
CA TYR A 273 -0.16 1.93 -18.73
C TYR A 273 0.69 1.51 -17.52
N LEU A 274 0.66 0.23 -17.13
CA LEU A 274 1.25 -0.24 -15.87
C LEU A 274 2.56 -1.02 -16.04
N GLY A 275 3.11 -1.09 -17.26
CA GLY A 275 4.26 -1.94 -17.54
C GLY A 275 3.99 -3.40 -17.14
N PRO A 276 4.98 -4.13 -16.60
CA PRO A 276 4.76 -5.46 -16.04
C PRO A 276 3.80 -5.41 -14.84
N VAL A 277 2.71 -6.19 -14.90
CA VAL A 277 1.82 -6.45 -13.77
C VAL A 277 1.96 -7.92 -13.39
N GLU A 278 2.54 -8.18 -12.22
CA GLU A 278 3.06 -9.50 -11.84
C GLU A 278 2.62 -9.92 -10.45
N GLY A 279 2.67 -11.23 -10.20
CA GLY A 279 2.38 -11.86 -8.92
C GLY A 279 3.56 -12.65 -8.38
N HIS A 280 3.94 -12.42 -7.14
CA HIS A 280 5.14 -12.99 -6.52
C HIS A 280 4.81 -13.56 -5.13
N TYR A 281 4.97 -14.87 -4.95
CA TYR A 281 4.93 -15.49 -3.62
C TYR A 281 6.28 -15.36 -2.92
N THR A 282 6.28 -15.25 -1.61
CA THR A 282 7.50 -15.22 -0.79
C THR A 282 7.30 -15.95 0.53
N ASP A 283 8.38 -16.60 1.01
CA ASP A 283 8.45 -17.18 2.36
C ASP A 283 8.92 -16.15 3.41
N TRP A 284 9.18 -14.90 2.99
CA TRP A 284 9.58 -13.83 3.90
C TRP A 284 8.49 -13.54 4.93
N THR A 285 8.90 -13.27 6.17
CA THR A 285 8.03 -12.74 7.22
C THR A 285 8.74 -11.57 7.93
N PRO A 286 8.00 -10.72 8.67
CA PRO A 286 8.62 -9.66 9.46
C PRO A 286 9.65 -10.14 10.49
N ILE A 287 9.53 -11.38 10.98
CA ILE A 287 10.52 -11.99 11.89
C ILE A 287 11.80 -12.40 11.15
N SER A 288 11.72 -12.73 9.86
CA SER A 288 12.88 -13.12 9.04
C SER A 288 13.92 -12.00 8.86
N ALA A 289 13.54 -10.74 9.13
CA ALA A 289 14.40 -9.57 8.99
C ALA A 289 15.00 -9.07 10.33
N ARG A 290 14.79 -9.81 11.43
CA ARG A 290 15.20 -9.40 12.79
C ARG A 290 16.69 -9.57 13.01
N TRP A 291 17.27 -8.72 13.87
CA TRP A 291 18.70 -8.77 14.16
C TRP A 291 18.97 -9.64 15.39
N ASP A 292 19.74 -10.72 15.22
CA ASP A 292 20.03 -11.70 16.27
C ASP A 292 20.88 -11.18 17.46
N ARG A 293 21.31 -9.92 17.41
CA ARG A 293 22.18 -9.30 18.41
C ARG A 293 21.44 -8.61 19.55
N PHE A 294 20.13 -8.40 19.41
CA PHE A 294 19.33 -7.69 20.39
C PHE A 294 18.07 -8.49 20.72
N ASN A 295 17.60 -8.38 21.96
CA ASN A 295 16.31 -8.92 22.33
C ASN A 295 15.23 -7.98 21.78
N GLU A 296 14.33 -8.52 20.97
CA GLU A 296 13.20 -7.77 20.40
C GLU A 296 11.88 -8.34 20.97
N ASP A 297 10.89 -7.46 21.24
CA ASP A 297 9.54 -7.89 21.66
C ASP A 297 8.76 -8.38 20.44
N ILE A 298 8.92 -9.65 20.11
CA ILE A 298 8.28 -10.31 18.96
C ILE A 298 7.29 -11.38 19.40
N ASP A 299 6.26 -11.62 18.58
CA ASP A 299 5.35 -12.76 18.71
C ASP A 299 5.76 -13.87 17.72
N GLU A 300 6.51 -14.87 18.20
CA GLU A 300 6.92 -16.03 17.39
C GLU A 300 5.76 -16.95 16.98
N SER A 301 4.61 -16.86 17.66
CA SER A 301 3.46 -17.73 17.35
C SER A 301 2.72 -17.31 16.09
N ASP A 302 2.87 -16.04 15.70
CA ASP A 302 2.26 -15.48 14.50
C ASP A 302 3.17 -14.38 13.90
N PRO A 303 3.97 -14.71 12.87
CA PRO A 303 4.92 -13.78 12.27
C PRO A 303 4.30 -12.50 11.71
N TRP A 304 3.00 -12.51 11.41
CA TRP A 304 2.27 -11.40 10.79
C TRP A 304 1.45 -10.55 11.77
N GLN A 305 1.71 -10.67 13.08
CA GLN A 305 1.20 -9.69 14.05
C GLN A 305 1.80 -8.32 13.79
N PHE A 306 1.02 -7.26 13.99
CA PHE A 306 1.47 -5.88 13.86
C PHE A 306 2.63 -5.56 14.80
N ARG A 307 2.71 -6.25 15.96
CA ARG A 307 3.89 -6.22 16.84
C ARG A 307 5.20 -6.54 16.11
N ASN A 308 5.15 -7.53 15.22
CA ASN A 308 6.30 -7.92 14.40
C ASN A 308 6.47 -7.07 13.15
N ILE A 309 5.44 -6.34 12.72
CA ILE A 309 5.50 -5.49 11.52
C ILE A 309 6.04 -4.11 11.89
N LEU A 310 5.59 -3.52 12.99
CA LEU A 310 6.06 -2.23 13.47
C LEU A 310 7.57 -2.29 13.77
N ALA A 311 8.33 -1.35 13.20
CA ALA A 311 9.75 -1.23 13.42
C ALA A 311 10.02 -0.23 14.56
N SER A 312 9.96 -0.75 15.78
CA SER A 312 10.24 -0.04 17.04
C SER A 312 11.68 -0.22 17.50
#